data_AF-A0A7W7ZXP5-F1
#
_entry.id   AF-A0A7W7ZXP5-F1
#
_cell.length_a   1.000
_cell.length_b   1.000
_cell.length_c   1.000
_cell.angle_alpha   90.00
_cell.angle_beta   90.00
_cell.angle_gamma   90.00
#
_symmetry.space_group_name_H-M   'P 1'
#
loop_
_entity.id
_entity.type
_entity.pdbx_description
1 polymer ?
#
loop_
_entity_poly.entity_id
_entity_poly.type
_entity_poly.pdbx_seq_one_letter_code
_entity_poly.pdbx_strand_id
1 'polypeptide(L)'
;MIERLPPSRQKTIKSRLEAIKELGGEYELVVVHRDADRDGRGSRLQEIDGAVTAVMPSVSFVGVIPIRMTEAWLMLDEQNLRVVAGNPNGRTDLGLPKPKAVESIPDPKAALAEKLALASGLSGRKLDKFKKRFPEHRRQLLDRINPLGPICEVSSWKDFNEDLLSGLRKVSS
;
A
#
# COMPACT_ATOMS: atom_id res chain seq x y z
N MET A 1 -1.93 -2.08 20.79
CA MET A 1 -1.83 -0.60 20.72
C MET A 1 -0.90 -0.29 19.55
N ILE A 2 -1.30 0.57 18.60
CA ILE A 2 -0.41 0.96 17.49
C ILE A 2 0.36 2.19 17.96
N GLU A 3 1.62 2.02 18.34
CA GLU A 3 2.48 3.14 18.72
C GLU A 3 3.04 3.82 17.48
N ARG A 4 2.99 5.16 17.48
CA ARG A 4 3.52 5.96 16.38
C ARG A 4 4.90 6.46 16.77
N LEU A 5 5.90 6.09 15.98
CA LEU A 5 7.25 6.64 16.13
C LEU A 5 7.23 8.18 16.03
N PRO A 6 8.00 8.88 16.86
CA PRO A 6 8.19 10.31 16.71
C PRO A 6 8.80 10.63 15.34
N PRO A 7 8.48 11.78 14.73
CA PRO A 7 9.00 12.14 13.41
C PRO A 7 10.53 12.25 13.44
N SER A 8 11.23 11.35 12.73
CA SER A 8 12.70 11.38 12.60
C SER A 8 13.15 12.32 11.47
N ARG A 9 14.34 12.94 11.63
CA ARG A 9 14.99 13.79 10.61
C ARG A 9 15.56 13.01 9.42
N GLN A 10 15.86 11.72 9.59
CA GLN A 10 16.35 10.82 8.54
C GLN A 10 15.33 9.73 8.25
N LYS A 11 14.88 9.62 7.00
CA LYS A 11 13.76 8.75 6.56
C LYS A 11 14.22 7.42 5.93
N THR A 12 15.34 6.86 6.36
CA THR A 12 15.81 5.56 5.84
C THR A 12 15.09 4.41 6.54
N ILE A 13 15.20 3.20 6.01
CA ILE A 13 14.68 1.99 6.66
C ILE A 13 15.45 1.74 7.96
N LYS A 14 16.78 1.81 7.89
CA LYS A 14 17.70 1.65 9.02
C LYS A 14 17.36 2.59 10.19
N SER A 15 17.22 3.89 9.95
CA SER A 15 16.94 4.86 11.03
C SER A 15 15.58 4.64 11.71
N ARG A 16 14.59 4.09 10.99
CA ARG A 16 13.30 3.69 11.59
C ARG A 16 13.44 2.45 12.45
N LEU A 17 14.21 1.45 12.00
CA LEU A 17 14.48 0.25 12.77
C LEU A 17 15.27 0.57 14.05
N GLU A 18 16.24 1.49 13.97
CA GLU A 18 16.99 1.96 15.15
C GLU A 18 16.04 2.59 16.18
N ALA A 19 15.14 3.46 15.74
CA ALA A 19 14.14 4.06 16.62
C ALA A 19 13.18 3.01 17.22
N ILE A 20 12.78 1.97 16.47
CA ILE A 20 11.96 0.85 17.00
C ILE A 20 12.73 0.09 18.07
N LYS A 21 14.01 -0.22 17.82
CA LYS A 21 14.88 -0.90 18.78
C LYS A 21 15.05 -0.09 20.08
N GLU A 22 15.14 1.23 19.98
CA GLU A 22 15.24 2.14 21.13
C GLU A 22 13.98 2.22 21.99
N LEU A 23 12.78 2.06 21.39
CA LEU A 23 11.53 2.02 22.17
C LEU A 23 11.46 0.81 23.12
N GLY A 24 12.27 -0.23 22.87
CA GLY A 24 12.24 -1.46 23.62
C GLY A 24 11.06 -2.35 23.22
N GLY A 25 11.26 -3.66 23.30
CA GLY A 25 10.27 -4.67 22.92
C GLY A 25 10.92 -5.88 22.27
N GLU A 26 10.18 -6.99 22.27
CA GLU A 26 10.54 -8.18 21.51
C GLU A 26 9.70 -8.21 20.23
N TYR A 27 10.37 -8.35 19.10
CA TYR A 27 9.74 -8.36 17.78
C TYR A 27 10.14 -9.62 17.06
N GLU A 28 9.17 -10.38 16.59
CA GLU A 28 9.43 -11.62 15.84
C GLU A 28 9.37 -11.36 14.33
N LEU A 29 8.61 -10.34 13.93
CA LEU A 29 8.43 -9.96 12.53
C LEU A 29 8.40 -8.44 12.35
N VAL A 30 9.13 -7.95 11.34
CA VAL A 30 9.00 -6.58 10.85
C VAL A 30 8.38 -6.57 9.46
N VAL A 31 7.31 -5.79 9.29
CA VAL A 31 6.69 -5.55 7.98
C VAL A 31 7.12 -4.18 7.46
N VAL A 32 7.80 -4.13 6.32
CA VAL A 32 8.33 -2.89 5.73
C VAL A 32 7.62 -2.57 4.43
N HIS A 33 6.94 -1.42 4.38
CA HIS A 33 6.34 -0.91 3.15
C HIS A 33 7.32 -0.03 2.37
N ARG A 34 7.55 -0.36 1.09
CA ARG A 34 8.45 0.38 0.20
C ARG A 34 8.04 0.18 -1.26
N ASP A 35 7.73 1.25 -1.98
CA ASP A 35 7.44 1.14 -3.42
C ASP A 35 8.69 0.66 -4.19
N ALA A 36 8.52 -0.14 -5.24
CA ALA A 36 9.61 -0.73 -6.03
C ALA A 36 10.46 0.29 -6.83
N ASP A 37 10.01 1.55 -6.89
CA ASP A 37 10.61 2.66 -7.65
C ASP A 37 11.24 2.22 -9.00
N ARG A 38 12.35 2.82 -9.45
CA ARG A 38 12.97 2.43 -10.74
C ARG A 38 13.84 1.18 -10.63
N ASP A 39 14.33 0.89 -9.43
CA ASP A 39 15.33 -0.16 -9.19
C ASP A 39 14.70 -1.55 -9.01
N GLY A 40 13.37 -1.58 -8.89
CA GLY A 40 12.58 -2.80 -8.84
C GLY A 40 12.56 -3.48 -7.47
N ARG A 41 11.72 -4.51 -7.38
CA ARG A 41 11.46 -5.28 -6.15
C ARG A 41 12.73 -5.87 -5.53
N GLY A 42 13.61 -6.45 -6.34
CA GLY A 42 14.84 -7.09 -5.85
C GLY A 42 15.78 -6.10 -5.14
N SER A 43 15.96 -4.90 -5.69
CA SER A 43 16.76 -3.85 -5.04
C SER A 43 16.18 -3.44 -3.70
N ARG A 44 14.85 -3.24 -3.62
CA ARG A 44 14.18 -2.89 -2.37
C ARG A 44 14.23 -4.00 -1.33
N LEU A 45 14.13 -5.27 -1.75
CA LEU A 45 14.31 -6.41 -0.84
C LEU A 45 15.73 -6.44 -0.23
N GLN A 46 16.76 -6.22 -1.05
CA GLN A 46 18.15 -6.13 -0.56
C GLN A 46 18.36 -4.94 0.39
N GLU A 47 17.76 -3.79 0.08
CA GLU A 47 17.77 -2.62 0.95
C GLU A 47 17.15 -2.93 2.33
N ILE A 48 16.00 -3.60 2.33
CA ILE A 48 15.29 -4.00 3.56
C ILE A 48 16.11 -5.03 4.34
N ASP A 49 16.56 -6.10 3.68
CA ASP A 49 17.34 -7.18 4.28
C ASP A 49 18.61 -6.65 4.96
N GLY A 50 19.37 -5.80 4.26
CA GLY A 50 20.57 -5.18 4.80
C GLY A 50 20.28 -4.29 6.02
N ALA A 51 19.16 -3.56 6.02
CA ALA A 51 18.76 -2.72 7.14
C ALA A 51 18.29 -3.55 8.35
N VAL A 52 17.49 -4.59 8.13
CA VAL A 52 16.99 -5.50 9.19
C VAL A 52 18.15 -6.27 9.80
N THR A 53 19.01 -6.88 8.97
CA THR A 53 20.19 -7.61 9.42
C THR A 53 21.12 -6.73 10.26
N ALA A 54 21.31 -5.46 9.87
CA ALA A 54 22.18 -4.55 10.59
C ALA A 54 21.64 -4.11 11.97
N VAL A 55 20.33 -4.02 12.15
CA VAL A 55 19.72 -3.45 13.37
C VAL A 55 19.12 -4.52 14.29
N MET A 56 18.47 -5.52 13.68
CA MET A 56 17.66 -6.56 14.32
C MET A 56 17.93 -7.94 13.66
N PRO A 57 19.17 -8.48 13.76
CA PRO A 57 19.61 -9.64 12.99
C PRO A 57 18.82 -10.94 13.21
N SER A 58 18.17 -11.08 14.36
CA SER A 58 17.37 -12.27 14.70
C SER A 58 15.90 -12.14 14.30
N VAL A 59 15.49 -11.02 13.70
CA VAL A 59 14.08 -10.73 13.42
C VAL A 59 13.78 -10.98 11.95
N SER A 60 12.72 -11.74 11.69
CA SER A 60 12.25 -11.97 10.31
C SER A 60 11.62 -10.70 9.74
N PHE A 61 11.64 -10.55 8.41
CA PHE A 61 10.96 -9.43 7.77
C PHE A 61 10.10 -9.86 6.57
N VAL A 62 9.12 -9.01 6.25
CA VAL A 62 8.26 -9.12 5.07
C VAL A 62 8.22 -7.76 4.37
N GLY A 63 8.52 -7.76 3.06
CA GLY A 63 8.46 -6.55 2.24
C GLY A 63 7.08 -6.37 1.59
N VAL A 64 6.43 -5.24 1.87
CA VAL A 64 5.24 -4.80 1.12
C VAL A 64 5.71 -3.88 -0.01
N ILE A 65 5.98 -4.47 -1.17
CA ILE A 65 6.64 -3.80 -2.29
C ILE A 65 5.75 -3.80 -3.55
N PRO A 66 4.83 -2.82 -3.68
CA PRO A 66 4.07 -2.65 -4.91
C PRO A 66 4.98 -2.18 -6.05
N ILE A 67 4.72 -2.62 -7.29
CA ILE A 67 5.53 -2.25 -8.46
C ILE A 67 5.38 -0.75 -8.77
N ARG A 68 4.16 -0.23 -8.68
CA ARG A 68 3.85 1.19 -8.85
C ARG A 68 2.86 1.61 -7.76
N MET A 69 3.37 1.88 -6.55
CA MET A 69 2.60 2.41 -5.40
C MET A 69 1.43 1.55 -4.93
N THR A 70 1.00 1.70 -3.67
CA THR A 70 -0.20 0.99 -3.19
C THR A 70 -1.46 1.44 -3.91
N GLU A 71 -1.51 2.67 -4.42
CA GLU A 71 -2.65 3.22 -5.16
C GLU A 71 -3.05 2.39 -6.39
N ALA A 72 -2.10 1.68 -7.02
CA ALA A 72 -2.43 0.75 -8.09
C ALA A 72 -3.41 -0.33 -7.61
N TRP A 73 -3.14 -0.95 -6.47
CA TRP A 73 -3.99 -2.00 -5.90
C TRP A 73 -5.42 -1.53 -5.60
N LEU A 74 -5.62 -0.25 -5.32
CA LEU A 74 -6.90 0.32 -4.92
C LEU A 74 -7.85 0.60 -6.09
N MET A 75 -7.40 0.46 -7.34
CA MET A 75 -8.19 0.77 -8.54
C MET A 75 -8.99 -0.42 -9.09
N LEU A 76 -9.00 -1.56 -8.41
CA LEU A 76 -9.57 -2.80 -8.94
C LEU A 76 -10.99 -3.13 -8.46
N ASP A 77 -11.43 -2.53 -7.36
CA ASP A 77 -12.75 -2.77 -6.77
C ASP A 77 -13.68 -1.58 -7.04
N GLU A 78 -14.51 -1.72 -8.09
CA GLU A 78 -15.45 -0.69 -8.49
C GLU A 78 -16.44 -0.34 -7.38
N GLN A 79 -16.98 -1.34 -6.69
CA GLN A 79 -17.97 -1.13 -5.65
C GLN A 79 -17.35 -0.34 -4.49
N ASN A 80 -16.14 -0.70 -4.08
CA ASN A 80 -15.41 0.02 -3.04
C ASN A 80 -15.13 1.48 -3.44
N LEU A 81 -14.70 1.72 -4.69
CA LEU A 81 -14.52 3.08 -5.23
C LEU A 81 -15.81 3.90 -5.17
N ARG A 82 -16.95 3.33 -5.57
CA ARG A 82 -18.26 4.00 -5.54
C ARG A 82 -18.70 4.32 -4.12
N VAL A 83 -18.50 3.38 -3.18
CA VAL A 83 -18.83 3.59 -1.76
C VAL A 83 -17.97 4.72 -1.17
N VAL A 84 -16.65 4.70 -1.39
CA VAL A 84 -15.76 5.76 -0.88
C VAL A 84 -16.02 7.11 -1.56
N ALA A 85 -16.43 7.10 -2.83
CA ALA A 85 -16.82 8.31 -3.54
C ALA A 85 -18.18 8.89 -3.10
N GLY A 86 -18.92 8.18 -2.23
CA GLY A 86 -20.22 8.62 -1.73
C GLY A 86 -21.37 8.45 -2.74
N ASN A 87 -21.17 7.63 -3.77
CA ASN A 87 -22.15 7.36 -4.82
C ASN A 87 -22.22 5.86 -5.15
N PRO A 88 -22.66 5.01 -4.20
CA PRO A 88 -22.62 3.55 -4.32
C PRO A 88 -23.45 3.01 -5.49
N ASN A 89 -24.49 3.73 -5.91
CA ASN A 89 -25.40 3.34 -6.99
C ASN A 89 -25.10 4.07 -8.32
N GLY A 90 -23.97 4.77 -8.41
CA GLY A 90 -23.55 5.44 -9.64
C GLY A 90 -23.40 4.45 -10.79
N ARG A 91 -23.68 4.91 -12.02
CA ARG A 91 -23.66 4.06 -13.22
C ARG A 91 -22.63 4.46 -14.28
N THR A 92 -21.93 5.58 -14.05
CA THR A 92 -20.87 6.04 -14.94
C THR A 92 -19.78 4.99 -15.04
N ASP A 93 -19.42 4.59 -16.26
CA ASP A 93 -18.28 3.70 -16.48
C ASP A 93 -17.01 4.36 -15.93
N LEU A 94 -16.34 3.67 -15.00
CA LEU A 94 -15.11 4.18 -14.41
C LEU A 94 -13.89 3.87 -15.27
N GLY A 95 -13.99 2.96 -16.25
CA GLY A 95 -12.86 2.52 -17.07
C GLY A 95 -11.71 1.97 -16.22
N LEU A 96 -12.03 1.06 -15.29
CA LEU A 96 -11.05 0.49 -14.38
C LEU A 96 -10.06 -0.42 -15.12
N PRO A 97 -8.78 -0.40 -14.72
CA PRO A 97 -7.77 -1.27 -15.30
C PRO A 97 -8.02 -2.73 -14.91
N LYS A 98 -7.55 -3.66 -15.76
CA LYS A 98 -7.47 -5.08 -15.38
C LYS A 98 -6.32 -5.30 -14.39
N PRO A 99 -6.39 -6.31 -13.50
CA PRO A 99 -5.32 -6.61 -12.55
C PRO A 99 -3.92 -6.72 -13.17
N LYS A 100 -3.82 -7.35 -14.35
CA LYS A 100 -2.55 -7.50 -15.09
C LYS A 100 -1.93 -6.20 -15.60
N ALA A 101 -2.69 -5.12 -15.68
CA ALA A 101 -2.26 -3.84 -16.24
C ALA A 101 -2.18 -2.71 -15.19
N VAL A 102 -2.73 -2.93 -13.99
CA VAL A 102 -2.89 -1.86 -13.00
C VAL A 102 -1.56 -1.32 -12.50
N GLU A 103 -0.56 -2.18 -12.39
CA GLU A 103 0.79 -1.81 -11.96
C GLU A 103 1.66 -1.23 -13.07
N SER A 104 1.14 -1.17 -14.30
CA SER A 104 1.80 -0.50 -15.43
C SER A 104 1.38 0.98 -15.52
N ILE A 105 0.43 1.42 -14.69
CA ILE A 105 -0.06 2.80 -14.69
C ILE A 105 1.07 3.75 -14.24
N PRO A 106 1.43 4.77 -15.04
CA PRO A 106 2.57 5.61 -14.74
C PRO A 106 2.45 6.40 -13.43
N ASP A 107 1.27 7.00 -13.21
CA ASP A 107 0.91 7.74 -11.99
C ASP A 107 -0.39 7.16 -11.39
N PRO A 108 -0.29 6.07 -10.61
CA PRO A 108 -1.44 5.41 -9.99
C PRO A 108 -2.20 6.32 -9.02
N LYS A 109 -1.52 7.32 -8.45
CA LYS A 109 -2.13 8.25 -7.49
C LYS A 109 -3.05 9.23 -8.20
N ALA A 110 -2.58 9.83 -9.29
CA ALA A 110 -3.42 10.68 -10.13
C ALA A 110 -4.57 9.88 -10.74
N ALA A 111 -4.29 8.69 -11.28
CA ALA A 111 -5.31 7.82 -11.85
C ALA A 111 -6.40 7.46 -10.82
N LEU A 112 -6.02 7.05 -9.60
CA LEU A 112 -6.98 6.74 -8.54
C LEU A 112 -7.84 7.96 -8.16
N ALA A 113 -7.23 9.15 -8.07
CA ALA A 113 -7.96 10.39 -7.79
C ALA A 113 -8.99 10.70 -8.88
N GLU A 114 -8.65 10.47 -10.15
CA GLU A 114 -9.57 10.61 -11.29
C GLU A 114 -10.71 9.59 -11.24
N LYS A 115 -10.43 8.32 -10.94
CA LYS A 115 -11.47 7.28 -10.81
C LYS A 115 -12.46 7.60 -9.69
N LEU A 116 -11.96 8.06 -8.53
CA LEU A 116 -12.82 8.51 -7.42
C LEU A 116 -13.65 9.74 -7.80
N ALA A 117 -13.04 10.72 -8.46
CA ALA A 117 -13.73 11.91 -8.95
C ALA A 117 -14.86 11.54 -9.91
N LEU A 118 -14.60 10.65 -10.86
CA LEU A 118 -15.59 10.14 -11.81
C LEU A 118 -16.71 9.37 -11.11
N ALA A 119 -16.35 8.49 -10.16
CA ALA A 119 -17.31 7.71 -9.37
C ALA A 119 -18.25 8.60 -8.54
N SER A 120 -17.75 9.73 -8.03
CA SER A 120 -18.56 10.66 -7.22
C SER A 120 -19.73 11.28 -7.99
N GLY A 121 -19.63 11.37 -9.32
CA GLY A 121 -20.61 12.07 -10.16
C GLY A 121 -20.71 13.58 -9.91
N LEU A 122 -19.76 14.16 -9.15
CA LEU A 122 -19.76 15.57 -8.78
C LEU A 122 -19.16 16.44 -9.89
N SER A 123 -19.58 17.71 -9.93
CA SER A 123 -19.04 18.73 -10.84
C SER A 123 -18.80 20.06 -10.14
N GLY A 124 -18.02 20.95 -10.79
CA GLY A 124 -17.71 22.30 -10.32
C GLY A 124 -17.13 22.33 -8.90
N ARG A 125 -17.59 23.30 -8.09
CA ARG A 125 -17.08 23.51 -6.72
C ARG A 125 -17.23 22.28 -5.79
N LYS A 126 -18.23 21.43 -6.03
CA LYS A 126 -18.42 20.20 -5.23
C LYS A 126 -17.31 19.19 -5.55
N LEU A 127 -16.95 19.06 -6.83
CA LEU A 127 -15.84 18.21 -7.27
C LEU A 127 -14.50 18.70 -6.72
N ASP A 128 -14.26 20.01 -6.71
CA ASP A 128 -13.02 20.58 -6.15
C ASP A 128 -12.85 20.25 -4.66
N LYS A 129 -13.94 20.35 -3.88
CA LYS A 129 -13.95 19.97 -2.47
C LYS A 129 -13.71 18.47 -2.29
N PHE A 130 -14.28 17.65 -3.16
CA PHE A 130 -14.09 16.20 -3.14
C PHE A 130 -12.62 15.83 -3.40
N LYS A 131 -12.01 16.37 -4.47
CA LYS A 131 -10.60 16.12 -4.82
C LYS A 131 -9.63 16.50 -3.69
N LYS A 132 -9.92 17.57 -2.95
CA LYS A 132 -9.12 17.98 -1.77
C LYS A 132 -9.09 16.94 -0.65
N ARG A 133 -10.07 16.05 -0.59
CA ARG A 133 -10.19 14.98 0.41
C ARG A 133 -9.60 13.65 -0.05
N PHE A 134 -8.81 13.66 -1.14
CA PHE A 134 -8.17 12.46 -1.67
C PHE A 134 -7.35 11.68 -0.62
N PRO A 135 -6.59 12.30 0.30
CA PRO A 135 -5.90 11.55 1.36
C PRO A 135 -6.84 10.71 2.23
N GLU A 136 -8.00 11.27 2.60
CA GLU A 136 -9.01 10.57 3.39
C GLU A 136 -9.66 9.44 2.58
N HIS A 137 -9.99 9.69 1.31
CA HIS A 137 -10.55 8.66 0.42
C HIS A 137 -9.58 7.49 0.21
N ARG A 138 -8.30 7.79 -0.03
CA ARG A 138 -7.24 6.78 -0.14
C ARG A 138 -7.13 5.93 1.12
N ARG A 139 -7.18 6.56 2.30
CA ARG A 139 -7.17 5.83 3.58
C ARG A 139 -8.38 4.92 3.71
N GLN A 140 -9.58 5.41 3.38
CA GLN A 140 -10.79 4.59 3.43
C GLN A 140 -10.74 3.40 2.47
N LEU A 141 -10.17 3.57 1.27
CA LEU A 141 -9.98 2.47 0.33
C LEU A 141 -9.04 1.40 0.88
N LEU A 142 -7.93 1.81 1.51
CA LEU A 142 -6.99 0.89 2.18
C LEU A 142 -7.67 0.14 3.34
N ASP A 143 -8.41 0.85 4.19
CA ASP A 143 -9.14 0.26 5.32
C ASP A 143 -10.22 -0.75 4.86
N ARG A 144 -10.69 -0.61 3.61
CA ARG A 144 -11.74 -1.44 3.00
C ARG A 144 -11.21 -2.44 1.97
N ILE A 145 -9.90 -2.57 1.83
CA ILE A 145 -9.32 -3.44 0.81
C ILE A 145 -9.83 -4.87 1.04
N ASN A 146 -10.37 -5.49 -0.01
CA ASN A 146 -10.79 -6.89 0.06
C ASN A 146 -9.60 -7.77 -0.33
N PRO A 147 -8.92 -8.43 0.63
CA PRO A 147 -7.72 -9.21 0.34
C PRO A 147 -8.00 -10.47 -0.49
N LEU A 148 -9.27 -10.86 -0.63
CA LEU A 148 -9.75 -11.97 -1.45
C LEU A 148 -10.44 -11.48 -2.74
N GLY A 149 -10.39 -10.18 -3.01
CA GLY A 149 -11.02 -9.55 -4.16
C GLY A 149 -10.16 -9.60 -5.43
N PRO A 150 -10.44 -8.72 -6.41
CA PRO A 150 -9.70 -8.66 -7.68
C PRO A 150 -8.19 -8.41 -7.52
N ILE A 151 -7.76 -7.88 -6.38
CA ILE A 151 -6.35 -7.67 -6.03
C ILE A 151 -5.54 -8.97 -5.99
N CYS A 152 -6.17 -10.13 -5.75
CA CYS A 152 -5.52 -11.44 -5.78
C CYS A 152 -4.85 -11.77 -7.12
N GLU A 153 -5.26 -11.12 -8.21
CA GLU A 153 -4.69 -11.34 -9.54
C GLU A 153 -3.45 -10.47 -9.82
N VAL A 154 -3.13 -9.50 -8.95
CA VAL A 154 -1.97 -8.61 -9.09
C VAL A 154 -0.69 -9.34 -8.68
N SER A 155 0.34 -9.29 -9.51
CA SER A 155 1.59 -10.03 -9.28
C SER A 155 2.27 -9.62 -7.97
N SER A 156 2.46 -8.32 -7.71
CA SER A 156 3.12 -7.88 -6.47
C SER A 156 2.31 -8.17 -5.20
N TRP A 157 0.98 -8.29 -5.31
CA TRP A 157 0.13 -8.73 -4.22
C TRP A 157 0.33 -10.21 -3.92
N LYS A 158 0.49 -11.05 -4.95
CA LYS A 158 0.83 -12.47 -4.79
C LYS A 158 2.20 -12.61 -4.12
N ASP A 159 3.20 -11.90 -4.64
CA ASP A 159 4.55 -11.92 -4.07
C ASP A 159 4.53 -11.49 -2.59
N PHE A 160 3.77 -10.46 -2.23
CA PHE A 160 3.59 -10.04 -0.85
C PHE A 160 2.94 -11.12 0.03
N ASN A 161 1.90 -11.81 -0.45
CA ASN A 161 1.26 -12.87 0.33
C ASN A 161 2.18 -14.08 0.50
N GLU A 162 2.96 -14.45 -0.51
CA GLU A 162 3.96 -15.52 -0.42
C GLU A 162 5.04 -15.18 0.61
N ASP A 163 5.56 -13.95 0.57
CA ASP A 163 6.52 -13.46 1.57
C ASP A 163 5.91 -13.46 2.98
N LEU A 164 4.68 -12.98 3.12
CA LEU A 164 3.99 -12.90 4.41
C LEU A 164 3.82 -14.29 5.02
N LEU A 165 3.35 -15.26 4.22
CA LEU A 165 3.20 -16.64 4.67
C LEU A 165 4.57 -17.27 5.03
N SER A 166 5.60 -16.99 4.24
CA SER A 166 6.98 -17.43 4.53
C SER A 166 7.49 -16.84 5.85
N GLY A 167 7.31 -15.54 6.07
CA GLY A 167 7.70 -14.85 7.30
C GLY A 167 6.96 -15.38 8.53
N LEU A 168 5.64 -15.55 8.44
CA LEU A 168 4.83 -16.07 9.55
C LEU A 168 5.23 -17.51 9.94
N ARG A 169 5.61 -18.35 8.98
CA ARG A 169 6.10 -19.71 9.25
C ARG A 169 7.41 -19.72 10.04
N LYS A 170 8.30 -18.76 9.81
CA LYS A 170 9.58 -18.63 10.55
C LYS A 170 9.40 -18.14 11.99
N VAL A 171 8.30 -17.44 12.26
CA VAL A 171 7.96 -16.95 13.60
C VAL A 171 7.21 -18.01 14.42
N SER A 172 6.45 -18.87 13.76
CA SER A 172 5.64 -19.90 14.42
C SER A 172 6.41 -21.18 14.78
N SER A 173 7.74 -21.20 14.57
CA SER A 173 8.64 -22.36 14.72
C SER A 173 9.66 -22.12 15.82
#